data_AF-A0A1I3CQ00-F1
#
_entry.id   AF-A0A1I3CQ00-F1
#
_cell.length_a   1.000
_cell.length_b   1.000
_cell.length_c   1.000
_cell.angle_alpha   90.00
_cell.angle_beta   90.00
_cell.angle_gamma   90.00
#
_symmetry.space_group_name_H-M   'P 1'
#
loop_
_entity.id
_entity.type
_entity.pdbx_description
1 polymer ?
#
loop_
_entity_poly.entity_id
_entity_poly.type
_entity_poly.pdbx_seq_one_letter_code
_entity_poly.pdbx_strand_id
1 'polypeptide(L)'
;MSDGGSAEEDADVLDELFATIESRKHELPEGSYTASLFTHEKGENAVLEKIGEESTEAILAAKDEDLEELTYESADLVYHLLVLLSMKDLDLEDLRGELRDRF
;
A
#
# COMPACT_ATOMS: atom_id res chain seq x y z
N MET A 1 36.18 -21.67 3.42
CA MET A 1 35.23 -22.05 4.47
C MET A 1 34.08 -21.09 4.38
N SER A 2 32.90 -21.65 4.17
CA SER A 2 31.63 -20.94 3.98
C SER A 2 31.23 -20.24 5.27
N ASP A 3 30.93 -18.95 5.16
CA ASP A 3 29.96 -18.27 6.00
C ASP A 3 29.22 -17.36 5.01
N GLY A 4 28.24 -17.89 4.28
CA GLY A 4 26.93 -18.09 4.88
C GLY A 4 26.19 -16.76 5.05
N GLY A 5 26.44 -15.75 4.18
CA GLY A 5 25.58 -14.56 4.08
C GLY A 5 24.15 -15.04 3.87
N SER A 6 23.35 -14.86 4.91
CA SER A 6 22.04 -15.48 5.11
C SER A 6 21.13 -15.17 3.94
N ALA A 7 20.51 -16.21 3.38
CA ALA A 7 19.41 -16.13 2.42
C ALA A 7 18.10 -15.57 3.07
N GLU A 8 18.27 -14.64 4.02
CA GLU A 8 17.29 -13.98 4.89
C GLU A 8 17.60 -12.47 4.88
N GLU A 9 17.76 -11.87 3.70
CA GLU A 9 17.63 -10.41 3.59
C GLU A 9 16.14 -10.09 3.79
N ASP A 10 15.86 -9.29 4.81
CA ASP A 10 14.54 -8.83 5.26
C ASP A 10 13.52 -8.76 4.12
N ALA A 11 12.33 -9.36 4.29
CA ALA A 11 11.26 -9.16 3.33
C ALA A 11 11.02 -7.65 3.17
N ASP A 12 11.00 -7.17 1.92
CA ASP A 12 10.73 -5.77 1.61
C ASP A 12 9.42 -5.38 2.32
N VAL A 13 9.40 -4.23 3.00
CA VAL A 13 8.21 -3.74 3.72
C VAL A 13 6.96 -3.73 2.83
N LEU A 14 7.15 -3.51 1.52
CA LEU A 14 6.05 -3.57 0.54
C LEU A 14 5.57 -5.00 0.29
N ASP A 15 6.46 -6.00 0.30
CA ASP A 15 6.07 -7.42 0.20
C ASP A 15 5.24 -7.84 1.41
N GLU A 16 5.69 -7.52 2.63
CA GLU A 16 4.97 -7.84 3.86
C GLU A 16 3.61 -7.14 3.92
N LEU A 17 3.57 -5.86 3.52
CA LEU A 17 2.35 -5.08 3.48
C LEU A 17 1.36 -5.65 2.46
N PHE A 18 1.82 -5.95 1.25
CA PHE A 18 0.95 -6.48 0.21
C PHE A 18 0.44 -7.88 0.56
N ALA A 19 1.30 -8.75 1.12
CA ALA A 19 0.88 -10.06 1.63
C ALA A 19 -0.17 -9.95 2.74
N THR A 20 -0.04 -8.95 3.62
CA THR A 20 -1.04 -8.65 4.64
C THR A 20 -2.36 -8.20 4.01
N ILE A 21 -2.33 -7.32 3.01
CA ILE A 21 -3.52 -6.85 2.27
C ILE A 21 -4.25 -8.04 1.62
N GLU A 22 -3.53 -8.92 0.93
CA GLU A 22 -4.09 -10.13 0.30
C GLU A 22 -4.70 -11.09 1.33
N SER A 23 -4.01 -11.36 2.44
CA SER A 23 -4.56 -12.16 3.54
C SER A 23 -5.87 -11.54 4.06
N ARG A 24 -5.93 -10.21 4.24
CA ARG A 24 -7.15 -9.53 4.70
C ARG A 24 -8.27 -9.52 3.67
N LYS A 25 -7.98 -9.45 2.36
CA LYS A 25 -8.95 -9.61 1.27
C LYS A 25 -9.63 -10.99 1.34
N HIS A 26 -8.89 -12.04 1.68
CA HIS A 26 -9.40 -13.41 1.74
C HIS A 26 -10.06 -13.78 3.07
N GLU A 27 -9.44 -13.44 4.19
CA GLU A 27 -9.88 -13.87 5.52
C GLU A 27 -11.00 -13.01 6.10
N LEU A 28 -11.08 -11.73 5.69
CA LEU A 28 -12.07 -10.75 6.16
C LEU A 28 -12.26 -10.72 7.69
N PRO A 29 -11.19 -10.64 8.51
CA PRO A 29 -11.32 -10.66 9.96
C PRO A 29 -12.08 -9.46 10.50
N GLU A 30 -13.00 -9.70 11.43
CA GLU A 30 -13.78 -8.64 12.09
C GLU A 30 -12.88 -7.60 12.77
N GLY A 31 -13.27 -6.32 12.67
CA GLY A 31 -12.52 -5.20 13.27
C GLY A 31 -11.24 -4.80 12.53
N SER A 32 -10.88 -5.47 11.43
CA SER A 32 -9.74 -5.08 10.60
C SER A 32 -10.11 -3.93 9.67
N TYR A 33 -9.31 -2.85 9.74
CA TYR A 33 -9.43 -1.72 8.83
C TYR A 33 -9.33 -2.15 7.36
N THR A 34 -8.29 -2.91 7.00
CA THR A 34 -8.08 -3.42 5.63
C THR A 34 -9.27 -4.27 5.17
N ALA A 35 -9.76 -5.19 6.00
CA ALA A 35 -10.95 -5.99 5.65
C ALA A 35 -12.17 -5.10 5.42
N SER A 36 -12.35 -4.05 6.22
CA SER A 36 -13.47 -3.11 6.05
C SER A 36 -13.45 -2.36 4.73
N LEU A 37 -12.26 -2.13 4.13
CA LEU A 37 -12.15 -1.51 2.81
C LEU A 37 -12.69 -2.45 1.72
N PHE A 38 -12.41 -3.75 1.83
CA PHE A 38 -12.92 -4.77 0.89
C PHE A 38 -14.42 -5.05 1.04
N THR A 39 -14.96 -4.88 2.25
CA THR A 39 -16.40 -5.10 2.53
C THR A 39 -17.21 -3.82 2.58
N HIS A 40 -16.61 -2.67 2.25
CA HIS A 40 -17.28 -1.37 2.37
C HIS A 40 -18.50 -1.32 1.44
N GLU A 41 -19.62 -0.72 1.90
CA GLU A 41 -20.85 -0.65 1.11
C GLU A 41 -20.71 0.18 -0.18
N LYS A 42 -19.83 1.17 -0.16
CA LYS A 42 -19.42 1.95 -1.34
C LYS A 42 -18.53 1.16 -2.32
N GLY A 43 -18.08 -0.04 -1.93
CA GLY A 43 -17.11 -0.85 -2.66
C GLY A 43 -15.82 -0.07 -2.93
N GLU A 44 -15.28 -0.25 -4.13
CA GLU A 44 -14.07 0.42 -4.63
C GLU A 44 -14.07 1.94 -4.45
N ASN A 45 -15.24 2.60 -4.52
CA ASN A 45 -15.32 4.06 -4.37
C ASN A 45 -14.80 4.53 -3.00
N ALA A 46 -14.89 3.73 -1.94
CA ALA A 46 -14.32 4.11 -0.63
C ALA A 46 -12.79 4.23 -0.69
N VAL A 47 -12.12 3.33 -1.40
CA VAL A 47 -10.66 3.37 -1.56
C VAL A 47 -10.26 4.51 -2.51
N LEU A 48 -11.03 4.75 -3.57
CA LEU A 48 -10.78 5.88 -4.48
C LEU A 48 -10.95 7.24 -3.79
N GLU A 49 -11.94 7.38 -2.89
CA GLU A 49 -12.11 8.57 -2.05
C GLU A 49 -10.87 8.80 -1.18
N LYS A 50 -10.35 7.76 -0.50
CA LYS A 50 -9.12 7.83 0.30
C LYS A 50 -7.91 8.23 -0.55
N ILE A 51 -7.69 7.60 -1.70
CA ILE A 51 -6.58 7.99 -2.60
C ILE A 51 -6.63 9.49 -2.96
N GLY A 52 -7.82 10.03 -3.21
CA GLY A 52 -8.00 11.45 -3.51
C GLY A 52 -7.71 12.37 -2.31
N GLU A 53 -8.12 11.94 -1.12
CA GLU A 53 -7.84 12.61 0.17
C GLU A 53 -6.32 12.66 0.42
N GLU A 54 -5.67 11.48 0.47
CA GLU A 54 -4.23 11.36 0.76
C GLU A 54 -3.35 12.08 -0.27
N SER A 55 -3.76 12.03 -1.55
CA SER A 55 -3.06 12.79 -2.59
C SER A 55 -3.12 14.29 -2.34
N THR A 56 -4.27 14.80 -1.87
CA THR A 56 -4.45 16.22 -1.57
C THR A 56 -3.65 16.61 -0.33
N GLU A 57 -3.66 15.78 0.70
CA GLU A 57 -2.94 16.02 1.95
C GLU A 57 -1.42 15.98 1.74
N ALA A 58 -0.89 15.00 1.01
CA ALA A 58 0.52 14.95 0.63
C ALA A 58 0.97 16.21 -0.17
N ILE A 59 0.13 16.70 -1.08
CA ILE A 59 0.40 17.95 -1.81
C ILE A 59 0.46 19.15 -0.87
N LEU A 60 -0.46 19.24 0.09
CA LEU A 60 -0.50 20.34 1.05
C LEU A 60 0.69 20.28 2.01
N ALA A 61 1.01 19.11 2.54
CA ALA A 61 2.18 18.89 3.39
C ALA A 61 3.49 19.29 2.69
N ALA A 62 3.66 18.87 1.43
CA ALA A 62 4.81 19.28 0.63
C ALA A 62 4.88 20.80 0.42
N LYS A 63 3.73 21.44 0.14
CA LYS A 63 3.64 22.90 -0.04
C LYS A 63 4.03 23.65 1.25
N ASP A 64 3.66 23.10 2.40
CA ASP A 64 3.86 23.73 3.70
C ASP A 64 5.22 23.35 4.35
N GLU A 65 6.07 22.61 3.62
CA GLU A 65 7.38 22.10 4.06
C GLU A 65 7.30 21.22 5.32
N ASP A 66 6.14 20.59 5.55
CA ASP A 66 5.92 19.64 6.65
C ASP A 66 6.37 18.24 6.23
N LEU A 67 7.60 17.88 6.62
CA LEU A 67 8.19 16.60 6.23
C LEU A 67 7.60 15.41 6.99
N GLU A 68 7.10 15.61 8.20
CA GLU A 68 6.49 14.55 9.00
C GLU A 68 5.16 14.17 8.38
N GLU A 69 4.31 15.17 8.12
CA GLU A 69 3.03 14.97 7.47
C GLU A 69 3.20 14.44 6.04
N LEU A 70 4.15 14.98 5.27
CA LEU A 70 4.41 14.49 3.92
C LEU A 70 4.79 13.00 3.91
N THR A 71 5.56 12.55 4.90
CA THR A 71 5.94 11.13 5.02
C THR A 71 4.72 10.29 5.37
N TYR A 72 3.89 10.77 6.30
CA TYR A 72 2.68 10.09 6.76
C TYR A 72 1.66 9.91 5.63
N GLU A 73 1.28 10.99 4.94
CA GLU A 73 0.27 10.93 3.86
C GLU A 73 0.80 10.23 2.61
N SER A 74 2.12 10.29 2.36
CA SER A 74 2.72 9.47 1.30
C SER A 74 2.59 7.97 1.61
N ALA A 75 2.74 7.58 2.87
CA ALA A 75 2.57 6.19 3.27
C ALA A 75 1.10 5.74 3.15
N ASP A 76 0.15 6.59 3.55
CA ASP A 76 -1.28 6.26 3.44
C ASP A 76 -1.74 6.22 1.97
N LEU A 77 -1.22 7.13 1.13
CA LEU A 77 -1.42 7.10 -0.31
C LEU A 77 -0.91 5.78 -0.93
N VAL A 78 0.31 5.35 -0.58
CA VAL A 78 0.87 4.09 -1.06
C VAL A 78 0.05 2.90 -0.55
N TYR A 79 -0.34 2.88 0.72
CA TYR A 79 -1.18 1.84 1.29
C TYR A 79 -2.50 1.69 0.53
N HIS A 80 -3.22 2.79 0.32
CA HIS A 80 -4.49 2.79 -0.38
C HIS A 80 -4.34 2.45 -1.86
N LEU A 81 -3.24 2.83 -2.50
CA LEU A 81 -2.91 2.37 -3.85
C LEU A 81 -2.73 0.85 -3.90
N LEU A 82 -1.99 0.26 -2.97
CA LEU A 82 -1.80 -1.20 -2.90
C LEU A 82 -3.12 -1.94 -2.67
N VAL A 83 -4.01 -1.42 -1.82
CA VAL A 83 -5.37 -1.98 -1.65
C VAL A 83 -6.16 -1.92 -2.97
N LEU A 84 -6.08 -0.81 -3.70
CA LEU A 84 -6.73 -0.69 -5.01
C LEU A 84 -6.17 -1.69 -6.03
N LEU A 85 -4.84 -1.87 -6.10
CA LEU A 85 -4.21 -2.87 -6.98
C LEU A 85 -4.73 -4.28 -6.66
N SER A 86 -4.76 -4.64 -5.38
CA SER A 86 -5.36 -5.88 -4.89
C SER A 86 -6.83 -6.03 -5.33
N MET A 87 -7.66 -4.98 -5.20
CA MET A 87 -9.05 -5.00 -5.68
C MET A 87 -9.18 -5.21 -7.19
N LYS A 88 -8.17 -4.83 -7.97
CA LYS A 88 -8.10 -5.01 -9.43
C LYS A 88 -7.40 -6.29 -9.85
N ASP A 89 -7.08 -7.16 -8.90
CA ASP A 89 -6.33 -8.40 -9.13
C ASP A 89 -4.97 -8.15 -9.81
N LEU A 90 -4.34 -7.01 -9.50
CA LEU A 90 -2.96 -6.69 -9.84
C LEU A 90 -2.07 -7.00 -8.64
N ASP A 91 -0.89 -7.59 -8.89
CA ASP A 91 0.06 -7.91 -7.83
C ASP A 91 1.17 -6.85 -7.69
N LEU A 92 1.99 -7.00 -6.66
CA LEU A 92 3.10 -6.09 -6.43
C LEU A 92 4.19 -6.21 -7.51
N GLU A 93 4.29 -7.34 -8.19
CA GLU A 93 5.27 -7.54 -9.27
C GLU A 93 4.86 -6.78 -10.55
N ASP A 94 3.56 -6.68 -10.83
CA ASP A 94 3.03 -5.81 -11.91
C ASP A 94 3.48 -4.35 -11.69
N LEU A 95 3.30 -3.83 -10.46
CA LEU A 95 3.73 -2.46 -10.11
C LEU A 95 5.26 -2.32 -10.21
N ARG A 96 6.01 -3.28 -9.66
CA ARG A 96 7.48 -3.27 -9.71
C ARG A 96 8.00 -3.32 -11.14
N GLY A 97 7.40 -4.12 -12.01
CA GLY A 97 7.73 -4.18 -13.44
C GLY A 97 7.63 -2.81 -14.09
N GLU A 98 6.48 -2.15 -13.93
CA GLU A 98 6.25 -0.80 -14.45
C GLU A 98 7.21 0.25 -13.84
N LEU A 99 7.54 0.14 -12.54
CA LEU A 99 8.50 1.05 -11.90
C LEU A 99 9.94 0.84 -12.40
N ARG A 100 10.35 -0.41 -12.65
CA ARG A 100 11.68 -0.72 -13.21
C ARG A 100 11.87 -0.12 -14.60
N ASP A 101 10.81 -0.02 -15.40
CA ASP A 101 10.87 0.60 -16.73
C ASP A 101 11.03 2.13 -16.70
N ARG A 102 10.96 2.76 -15.51
CA ARG A 102 11.07 4.23 -15.36
C ARG A 102 12.48 4.75 -15.14
N PHE A 103 13.46 3.87 -14.92
CA PHE A 103 14.87 4.24 -14.70
C PHE A 103 15.81 3.31 -15.49
#